data_AF-A0A086Q0I9-F1
#
_entry.id   AF-A0A086Q0I9-F1
#
_cell.length_a   1.000
_cell.length_b   1.000
_cell.length_c   1.000
_cell.angle_alpha   90.00
_cell.angle_beta   90.00
_cell.angle_gamma   90.00
#
_symmetry.space_group_name_H-M   'P 1'
#
loop_
_entity.id
_entity.type
_entity.pdbx_description
1 polymer ?
#
loop_
_entity_poly.entity_id
_entity_poly.type
_entity_poly.pdbx_seq_one_letter_code
_entity_poly.pdbx_strand_id
1 'polypeptide(L)'
;MSLKEEAVEERFVPALKNAVTISEPVCRCIVRDVAQGLLYLHEKLNIAHRDVKPDNILMGEDGNVQLGDMGSADFMDPQGRVKNTK
;
A
#
# COMPACT_ATOMS: atom_id res chain seq x y z
N MET A 1 -17.74 1.69 32.76
CA MET A 1 -17.79 2.04 31.33
C MET A 1 -16.36 1.92 30.81
N SER A 2 -16.02 0.73 30.34
CA SER A 2 -14.65 0.36 29.97
C SER A 2 -14.47 0.70 28.49
N LEU A 3 -13.76 1.78 28.20
CA LEU A 3 -13.27 2.10 26.86
C LEU A 3 -12.11 1.14 26.55
N LYS A 4 -12.42 -0.14 26.33
CA LYS A 4 -11.47 -1.08 25.74
C LYS A 4 -11.68 -1.01 24.24
N GLU A 5 -10.77 -0.30 23.59
CA GLU A 5 -10.06 -0.83 22.43
C GLU A 5 -10.96 -1.54 21.41
N GLU A 6 -11.94 -0.83 20.87
CA GLU A 6 -12.45 -1.13 19.52
C GLU A 6 -11.39 -0.64 18.52
N ALA A 7 -10.23 -1.30 18.52
CA ALA A 7 -9.47 -1.41 17.29
C ALA A 7 -10.36 -2.27 16.39
N VAL A 8 -11.20 -1.61 15.59
CA VAL A 8 -11.78 -2.26 14.41
C VAL A 8 -10.56 -2.72 13.62
N GLU A 9 -10.27 -4.01 13.69
CA GLU A 9 -9.23 -4.64 12.89
C GLU A 9 -9.75 -4.55 11.46
N GLU A 10 -9.51 -3.41 10.81
CA GLU A 10 -9.89 -3.16 9.43
C GLU A 10 -9.34 -4.33 8.63
N ARG A 11 -10.24 -5.19 8.16
CA ARG A 11 -9.85 -6.42 7.52
C ARG A 11 -9.45 -6.11 6.11
N PHE A 12 -8.17 -5.88 5.93
CA PHE A 12 -7.56 -5.73 4.63
C PHE A 12 -7.41 -7.09 3.94
N VAL A 13 -7.86 -7.19 2.69
CA VAL A 13 -7.67 -8.36 1.83
C VAL A 13 -6.96 -7.96 0.55
N PRO A 14 -6.18 -8.85 -0.09
CA PRO A 14 -5.56 -8.52 -1.37
C PRO A 14 -6.63 -8.14 -2.39
N ALA A 15 -6.56 -6.90 -2.89
CA ALA A 15 -7.57 -6.28 -3.74
C ALA A 15 -7.77 -7.03 -5.06
N LEU A 16 -6.76 -7.79 -5.48
CA LEU A 16 -6.67 -8.41 -6.80
C LEU A 16 -6.53 -9.94 -6.75
N LYS A 17 -6.79 -10.58 -5.59
CA LYS A 17 -6.47 -12.00 -5.31
C LYS A 17 -6.97 -13.03 -6.32
N ASN A 18 -7.99 -12.69 -7.12
CA ASN A 18 -8.55 -13.57 -8.16
C ASN A 18 -8.94 -12.81 -9.44
N ALA A 19 -8.52 -11.56 -9.58
CA ALA A 19 -8.90 -10.76 -10.73
C ALA A 19 -8.01 -11.12 -11.92
N VAL A 20 -8.60 -11.76 -12.95
CA VAL A 20 -7.90 -11.98 -14.23
C VAL A 20 -7.76 -10.67 -14.99
N THR A 21 -8.80 -9.83 -14.93
CA THR A 21 -8.82 -8.48 -15.50
C THR A 21 -9.71 -7.59 -14.64
N ILE A 22 -9.35 -6.32 -14.50
CA ILE A 22 -10.19 -5.28 -13.87
C ILE A 22 -10.56 -4.23 -14.92
N SER A 23 -11.72 -3.59 -14.74
CA SER A 23 -12.14 -2.50 -15.63
C SER A 23 -11.24 -1.28 -15.44
N GLU A 24 -11.07 -0.49 -16.49
CA GLU A 24 -10.26 0.73 -16.46
C GLU A 24 -10.67 1.70 -15.33
N PRO A 25 -11.97 1.96 -15.06
CA PRO A 25 -12.36 2.84 -13.96
C PRO A 25 -11.93 2.34 -12.58
N VAL A 26 -12.01 1.02 -12.35
CA VAL A 26 -11.58 0.41 -11.09
C VAL A 26 -10.06 0.48 -10.94
N CYS A 27 -9.34 0.16 -12.02
CA CYS A 27 -7.87 0.27 -12.07
C CYS A 27 -7.41 1.69 -11.74
N ARG A 28 -8.09 2.70 -12.31
CA ARG A 28 -7.79 4.12 -12.05
C ARG A 28 -7.92 4.48 -10.57
N CYS A 29 -8.97 4.02 -9.89
CA CYS A 29 -9.15 4.28 -8.45
C CYS A 29 -8.03 3.62 -7.63
N ILE A 30 -7.73 2.35 -7.89
CA ILE A 30 -6.67 1.60 -7.19
C ILE A 30 -5.31 2.28 -7.38
N VAL A 31 -4.94 2.61 -8.62
CA VAL A 31 -3.66 3.24 -8.94
C VAL A 31 -3.52 4.62 -8.30
N ARG A 32 -4.62 5.40 -8.23
CA ARG A 32 -4.62 6.69 -7.54
C ARG A 32 -4.27 6.53 -6.06
N ASP A 33 -4.92 5.60 -5.37
CA ASP A 33 -4.73 5.41 -3.93
C ASP A 33 -3.35 4.79 -3.63
N VAL A 34 -2.88 3.86 -4.47
CA VAL A 34 -1.49 3.36 -4.43
C VAL A 34 -0.47 4.49 -4.61
N ALA A 35 -0.68 5.39 -5.57
CA ALA A 35 0.21 6.52 -5.79
C ALA A 35 0.25 7.48 -4.59
N GLN A 36 -0.89 7.71 -3.94
CA GLN A 36 -0.96 8.49 -2.69
C GLN A 36 -0.21 7.81 -1.54
N GLY A 37 -0.34 6.49 -1.40
CA GLY A 37 0.43 5.71 -0.44
C GLY A 37 1.93 5.80 -0.69
N LEU A 38 2.37 5.64 -1.94
CA LEU A 38 3.78 5.80 -2.31
C LEU A 38 4.31 7.21 -2.04
N LEU A 39 3.53 8.24 -2.37
CA LEU A 39 3.88 9.63 -2.07
C LEU A 39 4.11 9.83 -0.58
N TYR A 40 3.23 9.27 0.26
CA TYR A 40 3.38 9.33 1.72
C TYR A 40 4.66 8.64 2.19
N LEU A 41 4.92 7.40 1.73
CA LEU A 41 6.16 6.68 2.08
C LEU A 41 7.40 7.48 1.67
N HIS A 42 7.37 8.06 0.48
CA HIS A 42 8.52 8.79 -0.06
C HIS A 42 8.76 10.11 0.66
N GLU A 43 7.75 10.96 0.81
CA GLU A 43 7.91 12.32 1.33
C GLU A 43 7.91 12.41 2.85
N LYS A 44 7.12 11.57 3.52
CA LYS A 44 6.92 11.67 4.97
C LYS A 44 7.85 10.73 5.73
N LEU A 45 8.17 9.58 5.16
CA LEU A 45 8.94 8.55 5.83
C LEU A 45 10.34 8.33 5.24
N ASN A 46 10.64 8.87 4.05
CA ASN A 46 11.85 8.55 3.29
C ASN A 46 12.05 7.04 3.09
N ILE A 47 10.97 6.30 2.83
CA ILE A 47 10.98 4.84 2.63
C ILE A 47 10.59 4.54 1.19
N ALA A 48 11.34 3.68 0.51
CA ALA A 48 10.92 3.05 -0.74
C ALA A 48 10.32 1.68 -0.45
N HIS A 49 9.13 1.40 -0.99
CA HIS A 49 8.43 0.12 -0.76
C HIS A 49 9.11 -1.08 -1.44
N ARG A 50 9.64 -0.88 -2.66
CA ARG A 50 10.42 -1.85 -3.47
C ARG A 50 9.72 -3.16 -3.89
N ASP A 51 8.46 -3.39 -3.53
CA ASP A 51 7.70 -4.59 -3.91
C ASP A 51 6.22 -4.26 -4.20
N VAL A 52 6.01 -3.22 -5.02
CA VAL A 52 4.66 -2.81 -5.45
C VAL A 52 4.17 -3.78 -6.52
N LYS A 53 3.18 -4.61 -6.15
CA LYS A 53 2.55 -5.60 -7.01
C LYS A 53 1.11 -5.87 -6.57
N PRO A 54 0.25 -6.45 -7.42
CA PRO A 54 -1.15 -6.76 -7.09
C PRO A 54 -1.37 -7.48 -5.75
N ASP A 55 -0.50 -8.41 -5.38
CA ASP A 55 -0.60 -9.16 -4.11
C ASP A 55 -0.45 -8.27 -2.87
N ASN A 56 0.28 -7.16 -3.02
CA ASN A 56 0.60 -6.19 -1.97
C ASN A 56 -0.31 -4.95 -2.02
N ILE A 57 -1.33 -4.96 -2.88
CA ILE A 57 -2.39 -3.95 -2.88
C ILE A 57 -3.54 -4.52 -2.07
N LEU A 58 -3.81 -3.91 -0.92
CA LEU A 58 -4.85 -4.35 -0.01
C LEU A 58 -6.07 -3.43 -0.11
N MET A 59 -7.26 -4.00 0.05
CA MET A 59 -8.52 -3.27 0.07
C MET A 59 -9.23 -3.49 1.41
N GLY A 60 -9.65 -2.40 2.05
CA GLY A 60 -10.48 -2.42 3.25
C GLY A 60 -11.97 -2.59 2.94
N GLU A 61 -12.76 -2.82 3.99
CA GLU A 61 -14.22 -3.04 3.86
C GLU A 61 -14.99 -1.78 3.39
N ASP A 62 -14.41 -0.60 3.60
CA ASP A 62 -14.90 0.70 3.13
C ASP A 62 -14.50 1.00 1.67
N GLY A 63 -13.74 0.10 1.02
CA GLY A 63 -13.24 0.26 -0.33
C GLY A 63 -11.97 1.12 -0.43
N ASN A 64 -11.36 1.48 0.70
CA ASN A 64 -10.05 2.13 0.71
C ASN A 64 -8.97 1.15 0.21
N VAL A 65 -7.90 1.69 -0.38
CA VAL A 65 -6.78 0.90 -0.89
C VAL A 65 -5.49 1.32 -0.18
N GLN A 66 -4.73 0.32 0.28
CA GLN A 66 -3.47 0.51 1.00
C GLN A 66 -2.37 -0.38 0.43
N LEU A 67 -1.12 0.04 0.66
CA LEU A 67 0.08 -0.76 0.39
C LEU A 67 0.35 -1.69 1.56
N GLY A 68 0.42 -2.98 1.28
CA GLY A 68 0.80 -4.03 2.22
C GLY A 68 2.22 -4.55 1.97
N ASP A 69 2.72 -5.36 2.90
CA ASP A 69 4.02 -6.02 2.83
C ASP A 69 5.24 -5.07 2.67
N MET A 70 5.71 -4.57 3.81
CA MET A 70 6.93 -3.77 3.90
C MET A 70 8.22 -4.62 4.00
N GLY A 71 8.16 -5.93 3.75
CA GLY A 71 9.30 -6.83 3.95
C GLY A 71 10.51 -6.54 3.04
N SER A 72 10.27 -5.89 1.90
CA SER A 72 11.32 -5.44 0.97
C SER A 72 11.63 -3.95 1.08
N ALA A 73 10.92 -3.22 1.95
CA ALA A 73 11.04 -1.77 2.04
C ALA A 73 12.37 -1.35 2.69
N ASP A 74 12.88 -0.17 2.31
CA ASP A 74 14.14 0.34 2.84
C ASP A 74 14.17 1.87 2.80
N PHE A 75 15.05 2.46 3.62
CA PHE A 75 15.23 3.90 3.68
C PHE A 75 15.96 4.43 2.44
N MET A 76 15.50 5.58 1.97
CA MET A 76 16.14 6.32 0.90
C MET A 76 17.20 7.28 1.45
N ASP A 77 18.27 7.50 0.70
CA ASP A 77 19.21 8.58 0.93
C ASP A 77 18.57 9.96 0.58
N PRO A 78 19.24 11.09 0.90
CA PRO A 78 18.70 12.42 0.57
C PRO A 78 18.53 12.69 -0.95
N GLN A 79 19.01 11.80 -1.82
CA GLN A 79 18.80 11.85 -3.27
C GLN A 79 17.69 10.90 -3.74
N GLY A 80 16.97 10.24 -2.83
CA GLY A 80 15.89 9.31 -3.15
C GLY A 80 16.36 7.91 -3.56
N ARG A 81 17.62 7.54 -3.27
CA ARG A 81 18.19 6.24 -3.67
C ARG A 81 18.22 5.26 -2.51
N VAL A 82 17.98 3.99 -2.81
CA VAL A 82 18.17 2.90 -1.85
C VAL A 82 19.52 2.23 -2.11
N LYS A 83 20.27 1.88 -1.07
CA LYS A 83 21.54 1.16 -1.20
C LYS A 83 21.28 -0.32 -1.53
N ASN A 84 22.19 -0.97 -2.24
CA ASN A 84 22.04 -2.39 -2.65
C ASN A 84 20.82 -2.68 -3.53
N THR A 85 20.51 -1.80 -4.48
CA THR A 85 19.64 -2.15 -5.62
C THR A 85 20.39 -3.06 -6.57
N LYS A 86 19.77 -4.17 -6.99
CA LYS A 86 20.31 -5.04 -8.05
C LYS A 86 20.44 -4.28 -9.37
#